data_AF-W9QN80-F1
#
_entry.id   AF-W9QN80-F1
#
_cell.length_a   1.000
_cell.length_b   1.000
_cell.length_c   1.000
_cell.angle_alpha   90.00
_cell.angle_beta   90.00
_cell.angle_gamma   90.00
#
_symmetry.space_group_name_H-M   'P 1'
#
loop_
_entity.id
_entity.type
_entity.pdbx_description
1 polymer ?
#
loop_
_entity_poly.entity_id
_entity_poly.type
_entity_poly.pdbx_seq_one_letter_code
_entity_poly.pdbx_strand_id
1 'polypeptide(L)'
;MPSFIWTEPHSKRIKVKLKVQKEVVRGAVLEQFHEVEFFVKEFMCESCMRVEANPDQCVALVQLRQQVPHRRTLFYLEQVILKHGAATNAVKIVQTKQGIDFSFGKRSHGVRFLEFLGKVAPVKPCDWQDNKHLKSHDSRSYNYNYNYALVARISPICREDLICLPPEVAASLGNFRPLVICTKVTGNIVLLDPFSLRHCFMESDHYWRASFESLLTSRQLVEYIVLDVEIVSHAVNVGGSKYALADAHVARLSDFGNNDTIFSTRTHLGHILKPGDYALGYDLYGANFNDSELEKHKNLVLPDAILIKKSYEEKRGKKRGKPRSWKLKFLDIEIKDKGKAEQDKMRSEYEQFLKDLEENPDMRFNVSLYRNKEYQPSDTASMTDGEDVPSIPLEELLADLDLSEDEDGDSNMVG
;
A
#
# COMPACT_ATOMS: atom_id res chain seq x y z
N MET A 1 -15.97 51.07 9.50
CA MET A 1 -15.58 49.66 9.75
C MET A 1 -15.31 49.50 11.24
N PRO A 2 -15.71 48.39 11.86
CA PRO A 2 -15.36 48.11 13.25
C PRO A 2 -13.83 47.96 13.36
N SER A 3 -13.25 48.58 14.39
CA SER A 3 -11.81 48.48 14.65
C SER A 3 -11.57 47.80 16.00
N PHE A 4 -10.67 46.82 16.03
CA PHE A 4 -10.24 46.19 17.27
C PHE A 4 -9.30 47.12 18.03
N ILE A 5 -9.54 47.27 19.33
CA ILE A 5 -8.61 47.95 20.23
C ILE A 5 -7.72 46.86 20.83
N TRP A 6 -6.40 47.03 20.76
CA TRP A 6 -5.48 46.08 21.35
C TRP A 6 -5.73 45.97 22.86
N THR A 7 -5.88 44.73 23.31
CA THR A 7 -5.99 44.37 24.71
C THR A 7 -4.93 43.33 25.04
N GLU A 8 -4.52 43.29 26.29
CA GLU A 8 -3.53 42.32 26.77
C GLU A 8 -4.06 40.88 26.60
N PRO A 9 -3.28 39.94 26.04
CA PRO A 9 -3.73 38.57 25.79
C PRO A 9 -4.23 37.83 27.05
N HIS A 10 -3.64 38.09 28.21
CA HIS A 10 -4.04 37.46 29.48
C HIS A 10 -5.32 38.04 30.09
N SER A 11 -5.77 39.20 29.61
CA SER A 11 -6.94 39.88 30.18
C SER A 11 -8.27 39.19 29.87
N LYS A 12 -8.29 38.23 28.92
CA LYS A 12 -9.49 37.53 28.41
C LYS A 12 -10.60 38.49 27.99
N ARG A 13 -10.23 39.69 27.54
CA ARG A 13 -11.14 40.76 27.11
C ARG A 13 -10.82 41.14 25.68
N ILE A 14 -11.86 41.28 24.86
CA ILE A 14 -11.74 41.79 23.50
C ILE A 14 -12.53 43.09 23.45
N LYS A 15 -11.85 44.20 23.12
CA LYS A 15 -12.48 45.51 22.96
C LYS A 15 -12.69 45.80 21.49
N VAL A 16 -13.94 46.07 21.10
CA VAL A 16 -14.30 46.42 19.73
C VAL A 16 -14.88 47.83 19.72
N LYS A 17 -14.30 48.69 18.89
CA LYS A 17 -14.82 50.02 18.63
C LYS A 17 -15.76 49.96 17.43
N LEU A 18 -17.05 50.17 17.70
CA LEU A 18 -18.12 50.20 16.72
C LEU A 18 -18.43 51.65 16.36
N LYS A 19 -18.58 51.92 15.06
CA LYS A 19 -19.10 53.19 14.55
C LYS A 19 -20.57 52.99 14.22
N VAL A 20 -21.46 53.56 15.02
CA VAL A 20 -22.90 53.50 14.81
C VAL A 20 -23.34 54.77 14.09
N GLN A 21 -23.96 54.61 12.93
CA GLN A 21 -24.59 55.71 12.20
C GLN A 21 -26.11 55.55 12.32
N LYS A 22 -26.81 56.58 12.79
CA LYS A 22 -28.27 56.58 12.87
C LYS A 22 -28.81 57.95 12.46
N GLU A 23 -29.86 57.96 11.67
CA GLU A 23 -30.60 59.19 11.36
C GLU A 23 -31.51 59.54 12.54
N VAL A 24 -31.37 60.75 13.08
CA VAL A 24 -32.04 61.13 14.33
C VAL A 24 -33.30 61.95 14.05
N VAL A 25 -33.25 62.98 13.19
CA VAL A 25 -34.43 63.73 12.68
C VAL A 25 -34.06 64.47 11.37
N ARG A 26 -34.99 64.49 10.38
CA ARG A 26 -34.94 65.28 9.12
C ARG A 26 -33.62 65.18 8.31
N GLY A 27 -33.17 63.98 7.96
CA GLY A 27 -32.01 63.80 7.06
C GLY A 27 -30.64 63.98 7.71
N ALA A 28 -30.57 64.34 9.00
CA ALA A 28 -29.31 64.45 9.72
C ALA A 28 -28.84 63.07 10.21
N VAL A 29 -27.75 62.58 9.60
CA VAL A 29 -27.07 61.34 10.00
C VAL A 29 -26.09 61.64 11.12
N LEU A 30 -26.25 60.99 12.26
CA LEU A 30 -25.36 61.11 13.41
C LEU A 30 -24.45 59.89 13.49
N GLU A 31 -23.14 60.12 13.54
CA GLU A 31 -22.14 59.09 13.70
C GLU A 31 -21.56 59.13 15.13
N GLN A 32 -21.65 58.03 15.87
CA GLN A 32 -21.05 57.89 17.19
C GLN A 32 -20.14 56.66 17.26
N PHE A 33 -19.05 56.79 18.01
CA PHE A 33 -18.19 55.67 18.34
C PHE A 33 -18.61 55.11 19.70
N HIS A 34 -18.81 53.79 19.75
CA HIS A 34 -19.14 53.07 20.97
C HIS A 34 -18.15 51.92 21.15
N GLU A 35 -17.64 51.76 22.37
CA GLU A 35 -16.70 50.70 22.72
C GLU A 35 -17.45 49.58 23.43
N VAL A 36 -17.38 48.38 22.87
CA VAL A 36 -18.00 47.18 23.44
C VAL A 36 -16.90 46.27 23.97
N GLU A 37 -17.02 45.88 25.23
CA GLU A 37 -16.12 44.91 25.87
C GLU A 37 -16.74 43.51 25.86
N PHE A 38 -16.08 42.56 25.23
CA PHE A 38 -16.45 41.14 25.25
C PHE A 38 -15.59 40.38 26.26
N PHE A 39 -16.22 39.58 27.11
CA PHE A 39 -15.54 38.68 28.05
C PHE A 39 -15.43 37.29 27.45
N VAL A 40 -14.20 36.79 27.33
CA VAL A 40 -13.93 35.43 26.87
C VAL A 40 -13.97 34.50 28.07
N LYS A 41 -14.93 33.58 28.09
CA LYS A 41 -14.99 32.48 29.05
C LYS A 41 -14.46 31.22 28.37
N GLU A 42 -13.53 30.55 29.03
CA GLU A 42 -13.04 29.25 28.59
C GLU A 42 -14.05 28.18 28.99
N PHE A 43 -14.50 27.42 28.00
CA PHE A 43 -15.31 26.23 28.19
C PHE A 43 -14.69 25.11 27.36
N MET A 44 -14.71 23.88 27.89
CA MET A 44 -14.30 22.73 27.10
C MET A 44 -15.33 22.45 26.02
N CYS A 45 -14.82 22.17 24.82
CA CYS A 45 -15.67 21.81 23.70
C CYS A 45 -16.29 20.42 23.93
N GLU A 46 -17.50 20.15 23.45
CA GLU A 46 -18.13 18.82 23.62
C GLU A 46 -17.28 17.68 23.05
N SER A 47 -16.54 17.91 21.95
CA SER A 47 -15.62 16.91 21.42
C SER A 47 -14.41 16.67 22.33
N CYS A 48 -13.91 17.70 22.98
CA CYS A 48 -12.80 17.64 23.94
C CYS A 48 -13.24 16.85 25.17
N MET A 49 -14.42 17.18 25.71
CA MET A 49 -15.04 16.50 26.84
C MET A 49 -15.31 15.02 26.55
N ARG A 50 -15.72 14.66 25.33
CA ARG A 50 -15.90 13.26 24.94
C ARG A 50 -14.59 12.48 24.89
N VAL A 51 -13.51 13.10 24.40
CA VAL A 51 -12.17 12.49 24.37
C VAL A 51 -11.63 12.27 25.79
N GLU A 52 -11.82 13.23 26.69
CA GLU A 52 -11.45 13.07 28.11
C GLU A 52 -12.32 12.02 28.84
N ALA A 53 -13.62 11.97 28.54
CA ALA A 53 -14.52 11.02 29.18
C ALA A 53 -14.25 9.57 28.77
N ASN A 54 -13.90 9.32 27.50
CA ASN A 54 -13.51 8.00 27.00
C ASN A 54 -12.53 8.15 25.83
N PRO A 55 -11.22 7.99 26.04
CA PRO A 55 -10.21 8.14 24.97
C PRO A 55 -10.37 7.08 23.87
N ASP A 56 -10.89 5.90 24.20
CA ASP A 56 -11.11 4.80 23.25
C ASP A 56 -12.44 4.89 22.47
N GLN A 57 -13.22 5.95 22.67
CA GLN A 57 -14.54 6.04 22.03
C GLN A 57 -14.41 6.34 20.53
N CYS A 58 -14.42 5.29 19.72
CA CYS A 58 -14.53 5.39 18.27
C CYS A 58 -15.99 5.61 17.84
N VAL A 59 -16.18 6.45 16.83
CA VAL A 59 -17.47 6.68 16.15
C VAL A 59 -17.52 5.91 14.84
N ALA A 60 -16.38 5.84 14.13
CA ALA A 60 -16.26 5.07 12.90
C ALA A 60 -15.09 4.09 13.00
N LEU A 61 -15.34 2.82 12.69
CA LEU A 61 -14.36 1.76 12.61
C LEU A 61 -14.24 1.33 11.14
N VAL A 62 -13.05 1.46 10.56
CA VAL A 62 -12.75 0.96 9.22
C VAL A 62 -11.95 -0.34 9.34
N GLN A 63 -12.57 -1.44 8.93
CA GLN A 63 -11.96 -2.76 8.94
C GLN A 63 -11.45 -3.09 7.54
N LEU A 64 -10.14 -3.07 7.37
CA LEU A 64 -9.47 -3.49 6.15
C LEU A 64 -9.20 -5.00 6.25
N ARG A 65 -9.69 -5.76 5.27
CA ARG A 65 -9.61 -7.23 5.24
C ARG A 65 -9.14 -7.71 3.87
N GLN A 66 -8.23 -8.66 3.87
CA GLN A 66 -7.76 -9.32 2.67
C GLN A 66 -7.64 -10.83 2.91
N GLN A 67 -8.27 -11.62 2.04
CA GLN A 67 -8.29 -13.08 2.15
C GLN A 67 -7.11 -13.67 1.37
N VAL A 68 -5.90 -13.50 1.89
CA VAL A 68 -4.66 -13.98 1.28
C VAL A 68 -3.76 -14.57 2.36
N PRO A 69 -3.03 -15.66 2.08
CA PRO A 69 -2.20 -16.31 3.09
C PRO A 69 -0.93 -15.53 3.47
N HIS A 70 -0.51 -14.53 2.66
CA HIS A 70 0.65 -13.65 2.89
C HIS A 70 0.24 -12.18 3.06
N ARG A 71 1.09 -11.35 3.70
CA ARG A 71 0.77 -9.95 4.03
C ARG A 71 1.45 -8.86 3.16
N ARG A 72 2.08 -9.23 2.04
CA ARG A 72 2.87 -8.29 1.20
C ARG A 72 2.11 -7.02 0.79
N THR A 73 0.87 -7.18 0.31
CA THR A 73 -0.04 -6.08 -0.06
C THR A 73 -0.41 -5.19 1.12
N LEU A 74 -0.55 -5.74 2.33
CA LEU A 74 -0.81 -4.96 3.54
C LEU A 74 0.41 -4.12 3.95
N PHE A 75 1.63 -4.67 3.85
CA PHE A 75 2.86 -3.90 4.08
C PHE A 75 3.01 -2.76 3.08
N TYR A 76 2.70 -3.01 1.80
CA TYR A 76 2.69 -1.95 0.78
C TYR A 76 1.68 -0.85 1.11
N LEU A 77 0.44 -1.22 1.49
CA LEU A 77 -0.60 -0.27 1.87
C LEU A 77 -0.21 0.58 3.08
N GLU A 78 0.44 0.00 4.08
CA GLU A 78 0.95 0.72 5.24
C GLU A 78 1.88 1.86 4.82
N GLN A 79 2.83 1.58 3.91
CA GLN A 79 3.78 2.55 3.41
C GLN A 79 3.10 3.65 2.57
N VAL A 80 2.11 3.29 1.76
CA VAL A 80 1.35 4.28 0.98
C VAL A 80 0.51 5.19 1.88
N ILE A 81 -0.08 4.64 2.95
CA ILE A 81 -0.83 5.40 3.95
C ILE A 81 0.09 6.40 4.67
N LEU A 82 1.31 5.98 5.03
CA LEU A 82 2.32 6.85 5.62
C LEU A 82 2.72 7.99 4.69
N LYS A 83 3.01 7.67 3.42
CA LYS A 83 3.42 8.67 2.43
C LYS A 83 2.38 9.78 2.24
N HIS A 84 1.10 9.42 2.22
CA HIS A 84 0.01 10.39 2.04
C HIS A 84 -0.48 11.02 3.35
N GLY A 85 0.02 10.60 4.52
CA GLY A 85 -0.46 11.09 5.81
C GLY A 85 -1.95 10.81 6.06
N ALA A 86 -2.51 9.76 5.45
CA ALA A 86 -3.95 9.49 5.53
C ALA A 86 -4.41 9.02 6.93
N ALA A 87 -3.47 8.56 7.76
CA ALA A 87 -3.71 8.04 9.10
C ALA A 87 -3.59 9.09 10.23
N THR A 88 -3.31 10.37 9.96
CA THR A 88 -3.10 11.39 11.02
C THR A 88 -4.30 11.59 11.95
N ASN A 89 -5.52 11.32 11.46
CA ASN A 89 -6.76 11.44 12.24
C ASN A 89 -7.23 10.13 12.88
N ALA A 90 -6.44 9.05 12.77
CA ALA A 90 -6.77 7.78 13.40
C ALA A 90 -6.45 7.86 14.89
N VAL A 91 -7.40 7.42 15.72
CA VAL A 91 -7.23 7.36 17.18
C VAL A 91 -6.45 6.12 17.57
N LYS A 92 -6.79 4.98 16.95
CA LYS A 92 -6.22 3.68 17.26
C LYS A 92 -6.13 2.82 16.00
N ILE A 93 -5.00 2.14 15.84
CA ILE A 93 -4.74 1.22 14.73
C ILE A 93 -4.43 -0.15 15.34
N VAL A 94 -5.27 -1.14 15.04
CA VAL A 94 -5.15 -2.50 15.59
C VAL A 94 -4.89 -3.49 14.48
N GLN A 95 -3.83 -4.29 14.60
CA GLN A 95 -3.58 -5.38 13.66
C GLN A 95 -4.41 -6.62 14.00
N THR A 96 -5.07 -7.19 12.99
CA THR A 96 -5.81 -8.46 13.08
C THR A 96 -5.15 -9.50 12.16
N LYS A 97 -5.47 -10.80 12.34
CA LYS A 97 -4.85 -11.89 11.57
C LYS A 97 -4.96 -11.71 10.04
N GLN A 98 -6.11 -11.24 9.57
CA GLN A 98 -6.47 -11.08 8.14
C GLN A 98 -6.56 -9.59 7.70
N GLY A 99 -5.99 -8.65 8.46
CA GLY A 99 -6.00 -7.24 8.08
C GLY A 99 -5.75 -6.26 9.22
N ILE A 100 -6.21 -5.03 9.06
CA ILE A 100 -5.93 -3.90 9.96
C ILE A 100 -7.23 -3.16 10.23
N ASP A 101 -7.45 -2.75 11.48
CA ASP A 101 -8.63 -1.99 11.89
C ASP A 101 -8.20 -0.57 12.28
N PHE A 102 -8.80 0.43 11.62
CA PHE A 102 -8.59 1.84 11.88
C PHE A 102 -9.79 2.44 12.62
N SER A 103 -9.54 3.06 13.76
CA SER A 103 -10.57 3.71 14.58
C SER A 103 -10.51 5.22 14.40
N PHE A 104 -11.65 5.84 14.07
CA PHE A 104 -11.78 7.28 13.85
C PHE A 104 -12.81 7.90 14.81
N GLY A 105 -12.51 9.13 15.25
CA GLY A 105 -13.41 9.91 16.10
C GLY A 105 -14.60 10.54 15.37
N LYS A 106 -14.50 10.75 14.04
CA LYS A 106 -15.62 11.26 13.21
C LYS A 106 -15.88 10.34 12.02
N ARG A 107 -17.14 10.27 11.58
CA ARG A 107 -17.55 9.52 10.37
C ARG A 107 -16.88 10.04 9.10
N SER A 108 -16.78 11.37 8.95
CA SER A 108 -16.22 12.00 7.75
C SER A 108 -14.78 11.59 7.48
N HIS A 109 -13.96 11.41 8.52
CA HIS A 109 -12.59 10.92 8.38
C HIS A 109 -12.55 9.47 7.86
N GLY A 110 -13.43 8.61 8.38
CA GLY A 110 -13.55 7.23 7.90
C GLY A 110 -13.95 7.12 6.44
N VAL A 111 -14.91 7.94 5.98
CA VAL A 111 -15.35 7.95 4.56
C VAL A 111 -14.22 8.43 3.64
N ARG A 112 -13.53 9.52 3.99
CA ARG A 112 -12.38 10.01 3.22
C ARG A 112 -11.25 8.97 3.14
N PHE A 113 -11.02 8.24 4.22
CA PHE A 113 -10.03 7.17 4.25
C PHE A 113 -10.40 6.01 3.31
N LEU A 114 -11.68 5.66 3.21
CA LEU A 114 -12.15 4.66 2.25
C LEU A 114 -12.03 5.12 0.79
N GLU A 115 -12.39 6.37 0.50
CA GLU A 115 -12.20 6.95 -0.83
C GLU A 115 -10.72 6.94 -1.24
N PHE A 116 -9.83 7.17 -0.29
CA PHE A 116 -8.40 7.02 -0.49
C PHE A 116 -8.00 5.55 -0.76
N LEU A 117 -8.51 4.60 0.02
CA LEU A 117 -8.24 3.17 -0.20
C LEU A 117 -8.72 2.69 -1.58
N GLY A 118 -9.88 3.15 -2.06
CA GLY A 118 -10.39 2.81 -3.39
C GLY A 118 -9.52 3.34 -4.54
N LYS A 119 -8.72 4.40 -4.32
CA LYS A 119 -7.74 4.88 -5.31
C LYS A 119 -6.46 4.06 -5.32
N VAL A 120 -6.06 3.54 -4.16
CA VAL A 120 -4.76 2.85 -3.98
C VAL A 120 -4.86 1.36 -4.25
N ALA A 121 -5.96 0.72 -3.88
CA ALA A 121 -6.17 -0.73 -4.00
C ALA A 121 -7.58 -1.05 -4.51
N PRO A 122 -7.77 -2.25 -5.10
CA PRO A 122 -9.06 -2.62 -5.64
C PRO A 122 -9.94 -3.15 -4.50
N VAL A 123 -10.71 -2.25 -3.92
CA VAL A 123 -11.62 -2.52 -2.80
C VAL A 123 -13.00 -2.84 -3.36
N LYS A 124 -13.71 -3.78 -2.71
CA LYS A 124 -15.10 -4.05 -3.03
C LYS A 124 -15.92 -2.77 -2.91
N PRO A 125 -16.66 -2.37 -3.96
CA PRO A 125 -17.67 -1.33 -3.82
C PRO A 125 -18.71 -1.85 -2.82
N CYS A 126 -18.66 -1.30 -1.61
CA CYS A 126 -19.61 -1.57 -0.56
C CYS A 126 -20.49 -0.34 -0.42
N ASP A 127 -21.80 -0.53 -0.29
CA ASP A 127 -22.67 0.54 0.18
C ASP A 127 -22.31 0.84 1.64
N TRP A 128 -21.51 1.89 1.84
CA TRP A 128 -20.94 2.32 3.12
C TRP A 128 -21.98 2.82 4.14
N GLN A 129 -23.26 2.55 3.89
CA GLN A 129 -24.39 3.24 4.49
C GLN A 129 -25.19 2.37 5.48
N ASP A 130 -25.04 1.04 5.43
CA ASP A 130 -25.99 0.14 6.10
C ASP A 130 -25.54 -0.41 7.46
N ASN A 131 -24.23 -0.47 7.73
CA ASN A 131 -23.72 -0.99 9.00
C ASN A 131 -23.58 0.12 10.06
N LYS A 132 -24.73 0.62 10.52
CA LYS A 132 -24.82 1.55 11.65
C LYS A 132 -25.41 0.89 12.89
N HIS A 133 -24.76 1.06 14.02
CA HIS A 133 -25.24 0.64 15.34
C HIS A 133 -25.65 1.89 16.13
N LEU A 134 -26.89 1.95 16.62
CA LEU A 134 -27.34 3.05 17.48
C LEU A 134 -26.74 2.87 18.88
N LYS A 135 -25.91 3.82 19.32
CA LYS A 135 -25.37 3.86 20.70
C LYS A 135 -26.38 4.47 21.67
N SER A 136 -26.91 5.64 21.31
CA SER A 136 -27.84 6.37 22.16
C SER A 136 -28.71 7.29 21.34
N HIS A 137 -29.88 7.60 21.88
CA HIS A 137 -30.84 8.53 21.32
C HIS A 137 -31.30 9.46 22.44
N ASP A 138 -31.27 10.76 22.20
CA ASP A 138 -31.86 11.75 23.08
C ASP A 138 -33.22 12.19 22.53
N SER A 139 -34.28 11.84 23.25
CA SER A 139 -35.67 12.13 22.85
C SER A 139 -36.03 13.61 22.91
N ARG A 140 -35.29 14.43 23.66
CA ARG A 140 -35.56 15.88 23.76
C ARG A 140 -34.98 16.67 22.59
N SER A 141 -33.79 16.29 22.15
CA SER A 141 -33.07 16.97 21.07
C SER A 141 -33.19 16.26 19.71
N TYR A 142 -33.86 15.10 19.65
CA TYR A 142 -33.96 14.24 18.46
C TYR A 142 -32.58 13.93 17.85
N ASN A 143 -31.55 13.85 18.69
CA ASN A 143 -30.18 13.54 18.29
C ASN A 143 -29.90 12.05 18.46
N TYR A 144 -29.36 11.45 17.41
CA TYR A 144 -29.01 10.03 17.38
C TYR A 144 -27.48 9.87 17.28
N ASN A 145 -26.90 9.17 18.25
CA ASN A 145 -25.49 8.81 18.21
C ASN A 145 -25.34 7.40 17.63
N TYR A 146 -24.75 7.31 16.44
CA TYR A 146 -24.46 6.05 15.78
C TYR A 146 -22.97 5.71 15.81
N ASN A 147 -22.68 4.42 15.86
CA ASN A 147 -21.42 3.83 15.48
C ASN A 147 -21.48 3.33 14.05
N TYR A 148 -20.42 3.56 13.30
CA TYR A 148 -20.29 3.13 11.92
C TYR A 148 -19.22 2.06 11.82
N ALA A 149 -19.58 0.88 11.31
CA ALA A 149 -18.63 -0.19 11.00
C ALA A 149 -18.51 -0.31 9.48
N LEU A 150 -17.37 0.10 8.95
CA LEU A 150 -17.08 0.17 7.53
C LEU A 150 -16.10 -0.95 7.18
N VAL A 151 -16.50 -1.89 6.33
CA VAL A 151 -15.67 -3.05 5.97
C VAL A 151 -15.14 -2.89 4.55
N ALA A 152 -13.84 -2.67 4.43
CA ALA A 152 -13.12 -2.61 3.16
C ALA A 152 -12.50 -3.98 2.86
N ARG A 153 -13.07 -4.70 1.90
CA ARG A 153 -12.52 -5.98 1.41
C ARG A 153 -11.66 -5.73 0.18
N ILE A 154 -10.38 -6.07 0.24
CA ILE A 154 -9.45 -5.97 -0.90
C ILE A 154 -9.54 -7.27 -1.71
N SER A 155 -9.31 -7.20 -3.02
CA SER A 155 -9.21 -8.39 -3.87
C SER A 155 -8.16 -9.38 -3.34
N PRO A 156 -8.42 -10.70 -3.38
CA PRO A 156 -7.43 -11.71 -3.03
C PRO A 156 -6.27 -11.82 -4.04
N ILE A 157 -6.35 -11.17 -5.21
CA ILE A 157 -5.30 -11.18 -6.21
C ILE A 157 -4.10 -10.35 -5.74
N CYS A 158 -2.93 -10.97 -5.77
CA CYS A 158 -1.67 -10.30 -5.50
C CYS A 158 -0.84 -10.14 -6.78
N ARG A 159 0.23 -9.36 -6.66
CA ARG A 159 1.25 -9.24 -7.70
C ARG A 159 1.95 -10.59 -7.88
N GLU A 160 2.30 -10.94 -9.12
CA GLU A 160 2.98 -12.19 -9.51
C GLU A 160 2.15 -13.47 -9.36
N ASP A 161 0.84 -13.34 -9.08
CA ASP A 161 -0.07 -14.47 -9.08
C ASP A 161 -0.43 -14.90 -10.52
N LEU A 162 -0.59 -16.21 -10.72
CA LEU A 162 -1.14 -16.78 -11.95
C LEU A 162 -2.65 -16.92 -11.80
N ILE A 163 -3.36 -16.45 -12.81
CA ILE A 163 -4.82 -16.37 -12.80
C ILE A 163 -5.35 -17.14 -14.02
N CYS A 164 -6.39 -17.94 -13.78
CA CYS A 164 -7.25 -18.45 -14.84
C CYS A 164 -8.48 -17.54 -14.94
N LEU A 165 -8.63 -16.84 -16.07
CA LEU A 165 -9.77 -15.97 -16.28
C LEU A 165 -11.03 -16.79 -16.62
N PRO A 166 -12.18 -16.47 -16.02
CA PRO A 166 -13.46 -16.96 -16.48
C PRO A 166 -13.68 -16.59 -17.96
N PRO A 167 -14.32 -17.47 -18.76
CA PRO A 167 -14.50 -17.23 -20.20
C PRO A 167 -15.29 -15.95 -20.50
N GLU A 168 -16.24 -15.58 -19.64
CA GLU A 168 -17.01 -14.34 -19.76
C GLU A 168 -16.12 -13.10 -19.63
N VAL A 169 -15.22 -13.11 -18.64
CA VAL A 169 -14.28 -12.02 -18.40
C VAL A 169 -13.27 -11.96 -19.55
N ALA A 170 -12.69 -13.09 -19.96
CA ALA A 170 -11.76 -13.17 -21.07
C ALA A 170 -12.36 -12.62 -22.39
N ALA A 171 -13.63 -12.94 -22.68
CA ALA A 171 -14.36 -12.41 -23.82
C ALA A 171 -14.56 -10.89 -23.72
N SER A 172 -14.98 -10.39 -22.55
CA SER A 172 -15.20 -8.96 -22.30
C SER A 172 -13.93 -8.12 -22.48
N LEU A 173 -12.78 -8.71 -22.17
CA LEU A 173 -11.48 -8.03 -22.23
C LEU A 173 -10.84 -8.06 -23.62
N GLY A 174 -11.56 -8.48 -24.67
CA GLY A 174 -11.02 -8.56 -26.03
C GLY A 174 -10.45 -9.93 -26.39
N ASN A 175 -11.07 -10.99 -25.86
CA ASN A 175 -10.72 -12.38 -26.11
C ASN A 175 -9.28 -12.71 -25.68
N PHE A 176 -8.95 -12.38 -24.42
CA PHE A 176 -7.67 -12.75 -23.81
C PHE A 176 -7.52 -14.27 -23.70
N ARG A 177 -6.26 -14.74 -23.68
CA ARG A 177 -5.99 -16.12 -23.30
C ARG A 177 -6.43 -16.33 -21.84
N PRO A 178 -6.95 -17.51 -21.49
CA PRO A 178 -7.40 -17.79 -20.12
C PRO A 178 -6.30 -17.68 -19.06
N LEU A 179 -5.04 -17.97 -19.40
CA LEU A 179 -3.91 -17.85 -18.48
C LEU A 179 -3.28 -16.46 -18.56
N VAL A 180 -3.28 -15.76 -17.43
CA VAL A 180 -2.69 -14.43 -17.30
C VAL A 180 -1.95 -14.28 -15.98
N ILE A 181 -0.96 -13.39 -15.97
CA ILE A 181 -0.18 -13.03 -14.78
C ILE A 181 -0.62 -11.65 -14.30
N CYS A 182 -0.77 -11.48 -12.98
CA CYS A 182 -0.96 -10.16 -12.40
C CYS A 182 0.38 -9.43 -12.26
N THR A 183 0.55 -8.32 -12.97
CA THR A 183 1.80 -7.54 -12.91
C THR A 183 1.74 -6.44 -11.85
N LYS A 184 0.60 -5.75 -11.77
CA LYS A 184 0.43 -4.58 -10.89
C LYS A 184 -0.98 -4.57 -10.30
N VAL A 185 -1.03 -4.38 -8.99
CA VAL A 185 -2.27 -4.18 -8.23
C VAL A 185 -2.25 -2.76 -7.67
N THR A 186 -3.15 -1.91 -8.17
CA THR A 186 -3.39 -0.55 -7.68
C THR A 186 -4.90 -0.34 -7.56
N GLY A 187 -5.46 0.86 -7.78
CA GLY A 187 -6.93 1.00 -7.93
C GLY A 187 -7.51 0.11 -9.05
N ASN A 188 -6.68 -0.20 -10.05
CA ASN A 188 -6.97 -1.18 -11.10
C ASN A 188 -5.98 -2.35 -11.04
N ILE A 189 -6.43 -3.52 -11.49
CA ILE A 189 -5.63 -4.74 -11.62
C ILE A 189 -5.11 -4.81 -13.05
N VAL A 190 -3.78 -4.88 -13.21
CA VAL A 190 -3.13 -5.00 -14.52
C VAL A 190 -2.72 -6.44 -14.77
N LEU A 191 -3.33 -7.03 -15.78
CA LEU A 191 -3.08 -8.40 -16.22
C LEU A 191 -2.15 -8.39 -17.44
N LEU A 192 -1.27 -9.39 -17.53
CA LEU A 192 -0.34 -9.61 -18.62
C LEU A 192 -0.47 -11.04 -19.13
N ASP A 193 -0.60 -11.20 -20.44
CA ASP A 193 -0.39 -12.49 -21.09
C ASP A 193 1.12 -12.70 -21.37
N PRO A 194 1.80 -13.67 -20.73
CA PRO A 194 3.23 -13.90 -20.91
C PRO A 194 3.61 -14.32 -22.33
N PHE A 195 2.68 -14.85 -23.12
CA PHE A 195 2.95 -15.37 -24.46
C PHE A 195 2.78 -14.34 -25.57
N SER A 196 1.94 -13.33 -25.36
CA SER A 196 1.58 -12.33 -26.37
C SER A 196 1.95 -10.89 -26.00
N LEU A 197 2.42 -10.67 -24.77
CA LEU A 197 2.67 -9.32 -24.21
C LEU A 197 1.46 -8.39 -24.26
N ARG A 198 0.25 -8.94 -24.35
CA ARG A 198 -0.98 -8.14 -24.26
C ARG A 198 -1.25 -7.80 -22.80
N HIS A 199 -1.55 -6.53 -22.55
CA HIS A 199 -1.92 -6.03 -21.23
C HIS A 199 -3.40 -5.71 -21.17
N CYS A 200 -4.02 -6.01 -20.03
CA CYS A 200 -5.39 -5.64 -19.76
C CYS A 200 -5.48 -4.87 -18.45
N PHE A 201 -6.27 -3.80 -18.45
CA PHE A 201 -6.62 -3.07 -17.24
C PHE A 201 -8.02 -3.49 -16.81
N MET A 202 -8.11 -4.10 -15.63
CA MET A 202 -9.37 -4.48 -15.03
C MET A 202 -9.69 -3.54 -13.88
N GLU A 203 -10.81 -2.84 -14.00
CA GLU A 203 -11.33 -1.99 -12.93
C GLU A 203 -11.89 -2.83 -11.77
N SER A 204 -11.87 -2.25 -10.58
CA SER A 204 -12.39 -2.88 -9.36
C SER A 204 -13.83 -3.35 -9.52
N ASP A 205 -14.70 -2.51 -10.06
CA ASP A 205 -16.13 -2.82 -10.21
C ASP A 205 -16.36 -4.01 -11.17
N HIS A 206 -15.56 -4.12 -12.23
CA HIS A 206 -15.63 -5.23 -13.17
C HIS A 206 -15.19 -6.54 -12.50
N TYR A 207 -14.11 -6.49 -11.71
CA TYR A 207 -13.64 -7.64 -10.95
C TYR A 207 -14.67 -8.16 -9.94
N TRP A 208 -15.35 -7.27 -9.21
CA TRP A 208 -16.32 -7.71 -8.20
C TRP A 208 -17.65 -8.23 -8.76
N ARG A 209 -17.97 -7.92 -10.02
CA ARG A 209 -19.12 -8.53 -10.72
C ARG A 209 -18.88 -10.01 -11.04
N ALA A 210 -17.64 -10.35 -11.40
CA ALA A 210 -17.21 -11.70 -11.71
C ALA A 210 -15.97 -12.03 -10.88
N SER A 211 -16.16 -12.23 -9.56
CA SER A 211 -15.05 -12.49 -8.65
C SER A 211 -14.41 -13.84 -8.95
N PHE A 212 -13.10 -13.86 -9.10
CA PHE A 212 -12.29 -15.08 -9.27
C PHE A 212 -11.07 -15.06 -8.33
N GLU A 213 -10.53 -16.24 -8.04
CA GLU A 213 -9.35 -16.44 -7.20
C GLU A 213 -8.09 -16.67 -8.05
N SER A 214 -6.90 -16.60 -7.43
CA SER A 214 -5.65 -16.95 -8.12
C SER A 214 -5.48 -18.47 -8.19
N LEU A 215 -5.03 -18.95 -9.35
CA LEU A 215 -4.74 -20.38 -9.57
C LEU A 215 -3.52 -20.82 -8.77
N LEU A 216 -2.45 -20.02 -8.86
CA LEU A 216 -1.21 -20.20 -8.10
C LEU A 216 -0.81 -18.88 -7.47
N THR A 217 -0.42 -18.95 -6.20
CA THR A 217 0.07 -17.80 -5.43
C THR A 217 1.60 -17.75 -5.48
N SER A 218 2.17 -16.56 -5.28
CA SER A 218 3.62 -16.30 -5.25
C SER A 218 4.48 -17.21 -4.33
N ARG A 219 3.88 -18.03 -3.47
CA ARG A 219 4.58 -18.99 -2.59
C ARG A 219 4.94 -20.31 -3.27
N GLN A 220 4.26 -20.64 -4.36
CA GLN A 220 4.46 -21.87 -5.12
C GLN A 220 5.46 -21.66 -6.28
N LEU A 221 6.16 -20.52 -6.29
CA LEU A 221 7.21 -20.26 -7.28
C LEU A 221 8.38 -21.21 -7.07
N VAL A 222 8.80 -21.84 -8.16
CA VAL A 222 9.94 -22.76 -8.24
C VAL A 222 11.09 -22.04 -8.94
N GLU A 223 12.32 -22.34 -8.52
CA GLU A 223 13.53 -21.84 -9.16
C GLU A 223 13.90 -22.67 -10.39
N TYR A 224 14.11 -21.97 -11.49
CA TYR A 224 14.58 -22.48 -12.77
C TYR A 224 15.95 -21.88 -13.10
N ILE A 225 16.81 -22.68 -13.72
CA ILE A 225 18.02 -22.20 -14.39
C ILE A 225 17.68 -21.99 -15.86
N VAL A 226 18.05 -20.81 -16.37
CA VAL A 226 17.94 -20.47 -17.78
C VAL A 226 19.16 -21.02 -18.52
N LEU A 227 18.94 -21.93 -19.47
CA LEU A 227 19.99 -22.52 -20.29
C LEU A 227 20.25 -21.66 -21.52
N ASP A 228 19.19 -21.19 -22.17
CA ASP A 228 19.26 -20.42 -23.41
C ASP A 228 18.08 -19.46 -23.53
N VAL A 229 18.29 -18.33 -24.22
CA VAL A 229 17.29 -17.28 -24.44
C VAL A 229 17.41 -16.73 -25.86
N GLU A 230 16.39 -16.95 -26.66
CA GLU A 230 16.25 -16.40 -28.00
C GLU A 230 15.22 -15.27 -28.00
N ILE A 231 15.65 -14.04 -28.30
CA ILE A 231 14.76 -12.86 -28.32
C ILE A 231 13.98 -12.83 -29.64
N VAL A 232 12.65 -12.92 -29.56
CA VAL A 232 11.76 -12.96 -30.73
C VAL A 232 11.26 -11.57 -31.11
N SER A 233 11.08 -10.67 -30.13
CA SER A 233 10.58 -9.30 -30.37
C SER A 233 11.43 -8.26 -29.65
N HIS A 234 11.55 -7.08 -30.27
CA HIS A 234 12.10 -5.88 -29.64
C HIS A 234 11.29 -5.47 -28.39
N ALA A 235 11.97 -4.79 -27.46
CA ALA A 235 11.39 -4.38 -26.20
C ALA A 235 10.21 -3.41 -26.40
N VAL A 236 9.05 -3.76 -25.84
CA VAL A 236 7.87 -2.91 -25.80
C VAL A 236 7.74 -2.35 -24.38
N ASN A 237 7.56 -1.04 -24.27
CA ASN A 237 7.20 -0.42 -22.99
C ASN A 237 5.69 -0.46 -22.85
N VAL A 238 5.18 -1.21 -21.87
CA VAL A 238 3.74 -1.25 -21.59
C VAL A 238 3.51 -1.02 -20.10
N GLY A 239 2.69 -0.02 -19.79
CA GLY A 239 2.33 0.31 -18.39
C GLY A 239 3.49 0.83 -17.53
N GLY A 240 4.56 1.35 -18.15
CA GLY A 240 5.77 1.85 -17.46
C GLY A 240 6.87 0.80 -17.28
N SER A 241 6.55 -0.48 -17.49
CA SER A 241 7.53 -1.57 -17.47
C SER A 241 7.97 -1.95 -18.88
N LYS A 242 9.23 -2.31 -19.03
CA LYS A 242 9.78 -2.81 -20.29
C LYS A 242 9.52 -4.32 -20.35
N TYR A 243 9.08 -4.82 -21.49
CA TYR A 243 8.92 -6.25 -21.73
C TYR A 243 9.52 -6.61 -23.08
N ALA A 244 10.15 -7.77 -23.17
CA ALA A 244 10.64 -8.29 -24.43
C ALA A 244 10.27 -9.76 -24.50
N LEU A 245 9.68 -10.15 -25.62
CA LEU A 245 9.24 -11.52 -25.84
C LEU A 245 10.44 -12.35 -26.26
N ALA A 246 10.73 -13.40 -25.52
CA ALA A 246 11.82 -14.33 -25.79
C ALA A 246 11.38 -15.77 -25.55
N ASP A 247 11.87 -16.67 -26.39
CA ASP A 247 11.74 -18.11 -26.21
C ASP A 247 12.95 -18.57 -25.38
N ALA A 248 12.69 -19.26 -24.28
CA ALA A 248 13.69 -19.63 -23.29
C ALA A 248 13.67 -21.14 -23.02
N HIS A 249 14.85 -21.73 -22.93
CA HIS A 249 15.05 -23.10 -22.47
C HIS A 249 15.43 -23.07 -21.00
N VAL A 250 14.62 -23.74 -20.18
CA VAL A 250 14.77 -23.73 -18.73
C VAL A 250 14.75 -25.14 -18.15
N ALA A 251 15.52 -25.33 -17.09
CA ALA A 251 15.51 -26.56 -16.29
C ALA A 251 15.22 -26.19 -14.84
N ARG A 252 14.51 -27.05 -14.10
CA ARG A 252 14.30 -26.82 -12.67
C ARG A 252 15.61 -26.96 -11.92
N LEU A 253 15.84 -26.09 -10.95
CA LEU A 253 17.05 -26.14 -10.13
C LEU A 253 17.20 -27.47 -9.37
N SER A 254 16.08 -28.05 -8.91
CA SER A 254 16.06 -29.34 -8.20
C SER A 254 16.35 -30.55 -9.09
N ASP A 255 16.04 -30.45 -10.38
CA ASP A 255 16.26 -31.52 -11.36
C ASP A 255 17.65 -31.39 -12.02
N PHE A 256 18.29 -30.23 -11.91
CA PHE A 256 19.59 -29.94 -12.50
C PHE A 256 20.67 -30.88 -11.94
N GLY A 257 21.22 -31.75 -12.80
CA GLY A 257 22.25 -32.73 -12.46
C GLY A 257 21.72 -34.14 -12.15
N ASN A 258 20.41 -34.31 -11.96
CA ASN A 258 19.78 -35.62 -11.75
C ASN A 258 18.92 -36.04 -12.96
N ASN A 259 18.22 -35.11 -13.59
CA ASN A 259 17.32 -35.34 -14.72
C ASN A 259 17.62 -34.34 -15.86
N ASP A 260 17.63 -34.80 -17.12
CA ASP A 260 17.87 -33.98 -18.33
C ASP A 260 16.59 -33.35 -18.90
N THR A 261 15.55 -33.14 -18.06
CA THR A 261 14.29 -32.53 -18.50
C THR A 261 14.47 -31.04 -18.75
N ILE A 262 14.36 -30.63 -20.02
CA ILE A 262 14.42 -29.23 -20.45
C ILE A 262 13.01 -28.80 -20.88
N PHE A 263 12.54 -27.69 -20.34
CA PHE A 263 11.28 -27.07 -20.73
C PHE A 263 11.54 -25.92 -21.71
N SER A 264 10.80 -25.89 -22.81
CA SER A 264 10.80 -24.76 -23.74
C SER A 264 9.60 -23.88 -23.47
N THR A 265 9.83 -22.62 -23.13
CA THR A 265 8.76 -21.70 -22.72
C THR A 265 8.98 -20.31 -23.29
N ARG A 266 7.88 -19.65 -23.68
CA ARG A 266 7.91 -18.26 -24.11
C ARG A 266 7.69 -17.34 -22.91
N THR A 267 8.49 -16.29 -22.84
CA THR A 267 8.60 -15.44 -21.66
C THR A 267 8.54 -13.96 -22.04
N HIS A 268 8.07 -13.14 -21.10
CA HIS A 268 8.04 -11.68 -21.22
C HIS A 268 9.33 -11.00 -20.68
N LEU A 269 10.26 -11.81 -20.15
CA LEU A 269 11.47 -11.39 -19.46
C LEU A 269 12.72 -11.37 -20.34
N GLY A 270 12.57 -11.39 -21.67
CA GLY A 270 13.69 -11.47 -22.61
C GLY A 270 14.72 -10.35 -22.51
N HIS A 271 14.36 -9.23 -21.90
CA HIS A 271 15.26 -8.09 -21.70
C HIS A 271 16.10 -8.18 -20.40
N ILE A 272 15.73 -9.07 -19.48
CA ILE A 272 16.36 -9.24 -18.15
C ILE A 272 17.14 -10.55 -18.06
N LEU A 273 16.61 -11.62 -18.67
CA LEU A 273 17.19 -12.96 -18.61
C LEU A 273 18.37 -13.08 -19.56
N LYS A 274 19.48 -13.62 -19.03
CA LYS A 274 20.62 -14.11 -19.80
C LYS A 274 20.81 -15.61 -19.52
N PRO A 275 21.44 -16.36 -20.43
CA PRO A 275 21.86 -17.74 -20.16
C PRO A 275 22.70 -17.84 -18.88
N GLY A 276 22.41 -18.82 -18.02
CA GLY A 276 23.03 -19.03 -16.71
C GLY A 276 22.38 -18.26 -15.56
N ASP A 277 21.37 -17.43 -15.82
CA ASP A 277 20.60 -16.78 -14.75
C ASP A 277 19.57 -17.72 -14.12
N TYR A 278 19.16 -17.38 -12.89
CA TYR A 278 18.06 -18.04 -12.19
C TYR A 278 16.76 -17.26 -12.38
N ALA A 279 15.66 -17.95 -12.62
CA ALA A 279 14.32 -17.37 -12.75
C ALA A 279 13.33 -18.11 -11.83
N LEU A 280 12.40 -17.37 -11.25
CA LEU A 280 11.24 -17.92 -10.53
C LEU A 280 10.08 -18.05 -11.51
N GLY A 281 9.46 -19.23 -11.51
CA GLY A 281 8.32 -19.54 -12.35
C GLY A 281 7.36 -20.52 -11.71
N TYR A 282 6.19 -20.67 -12.32
CA TYR A 282 5.25 -21.73 -11.97
C TYR A 282 5.52 -22.96 -12.82
N ASP A 283 5.54 -24.09 -12.15
CA ASP A 283 5.59 -25.41 -12.77
C ASP A 283 4.18 -25.91 -12.98
N LEU A 284 3.73 -25.99 -14.23
CA LEU A 284 2.41 -26.51 -14.57
C LEU A 284 2.48 -27.98 -15.01
N TYR A 285 3.66 -28.47 -15.40
CA TYR A 285 3.88 -29.85 -15.80
C TYR A 285 3.58 -30.87 -14.68
N GLY A 286 4.01 -30.57 -13.44
CA GLY A 286 3.81 -31.47 -12.29
C GLY A 286 2.60 -31.12 -11.41
N ALA A 287 1.88 -30.04 -11.71
CA ALA A 287 0.86 -29.50 -10.82
C ALA A 287 -0.54 -30.00 -11.19
N ASN A 288 -1.22 -30.64 -10.23
CA ASN A 288 -2.63 -31.01 -10.34
C ASN A 288 -3.51 -29.85 -9.88
N PHE A 289 -4.15 -29.17 -10.83
CA PHE A 289 -5.09 -28.08 -10.54
C PHE A 289 -6.49 -28.64 -10.37
N ASN A 290 -7.05 -28.49 -9.18
CA ASN A 290 -8.49 -28.69 -8.94
C ASN A 290 -9.20 -27.33 -8.97
N ASP A 291 -9.21 -26.67 -10.13
CA ASP A 291 -9.91 -25.39 -10.29
C ASP A 291 -11.08 -25.52 -11.26
N SER A 292 -12.25 -25.10 -10.79
CA SER A 292 -13.50 -25.08 -11.53
C SER A 292 -13.46 -24.19 -12.78
N GLU A 293 -12.61 -23.17 -12.81
CA GLU A 293 -12.46 -22.32 -14.00
C GLU A 293 -11.65 -23.02 -15.10
N LEU A 294 -10.67 -23.83 -14.73
CA LEU A 294 -9.85 -24.57 -15.68
C LEU A 294 -10.66 -25.67 -16.38
N GLU A 295 -11.55 -26.34 -15.64
CA GLU A 295 -12.44 -27.38 -16.18
C GLU A 295 -13.44 -26.83 -17.23
N LYS A 296 -13.81 -25.55 -17.13
CA LYS A 296 -14.70 -24.91 -18.12
C LYS A 296 -14.03 -24.75 -19.48
N HIS A 297 -12.70 -24.68 -19.51
CA HIS A 297 -11.92 -24.49 -20.72
C HIS A 297 -11.43 -25.82 -21.30
N LYS A 298 -12.34 -26.54 -21.98
CA LYS A 298 -12.13 -27.92 -22.47
C LYS A 298 -11.01 -28.12 -23.52
N ASN A 299 -10.46 -27.04 -24.10
CA ASN A 299 -9.46 -27.08 -25.18
C ASN A 299 -8.15 -26.35 -24.84
N LEU A 300 -7.88 -26.05 -23.57
CA LEU A 300 -6.65 -25.36 -23.19
C LEU A 300 -5.45 -26.31 -23.23
N VAL A 301 -4.50 -26.00 -24.10
CA VAL A 301 -3.14 -26.53 -23.99
C VAL A 301 -2.41 -25.67 -22.95
N LEU A 302 -2.14 -26.27 -21.80
CA LEU A 302 -1.35 -25.64 -20.75
C LEU A 302 0.13 -25.62 -21.17
N PRO A 303 0.85 -24.51 -20.94
CA PRO A 303 2.30 -24.50 -21.08
C PRO A 303 2.94 -25.29 -19.93
N ASP A 304 4.12 -25.86 -20.15
CA ASP A 304 4.77 -26.68 -19.12
C ASP A 304 5.33 -25.85 -17.95
N ALA A 305 5.89 -24.68 -18.24
CA ALA A 305 6.35 -23.73 -17.24
C ALA A 305 6.06 -22.28 -17.65
N ILE A 306 5.90 -21.39 -16.67
CA ILE A 306 5.71 -19.95 -16.87
C ILE A 306 6.70 -19.20 -15.99
N LEU A 307 7.65 -18.48 -16.59
CA LEU A 307 8.58 -17.61 -15.86
C LEU A 307 7.93 -16.28 -15.49
N ILE A 308 8.18 -15.81 -14.26
CA ILE A 308 7.55 -14.60 -13.71
C ILE A 308 8.56 -13.53 -13.36
N LYS A 309 9.65 -13.90 -12.67
CA LYS A 309 10.70 -12.95 -12.31
C LYS A 309 12.07 -13.59 -12.31
N LYS A 310 13.11 -12.77 -12.46
CA LYS A 310 14.50 -13.19 -12.26
C LYS A 310 14.78 -13.36 -10.76
N SER A 311 15.40 -14.46 -10.37
CA SER A 311 15.90 -14.66 -9.00
C SER A 311 17.32 -14.11 -8.88
N TYR A 312 17.59 -13.42 -7.76
CA TYR A 312 18.91 -12.92 -7.39
C TYR A 312 19.42 -13.55 -6.09
N GLU A 313 18.82 -14.67 -5.64
CA GLU A 313 19.10 -15.25 -4.33
C GLU A 313 20.56 -15.68 -4.15
N GLU A 314 21.18 -16.26 -5.18
CA GLU A 314 22.58 -16.67 -5.13
C GLU A 314 23.53 -15.46 -4.92
N LYS A 315 23.28 -14.38 -5.65
CA LYS A 315 24.07 -13.14 -5.56
C LYS A 315 23.82 -12.42 -4.23
N ARG A 316 22.60 -12.52 -3.68
CA ARG A 316 22.25 -11.98 -2.35
C ARG A 316 22.78 -12.83 -1.20
N GLY A 317 22.95 -14.14 -1.38
CA GLY A 317 23.56 -15.04 -0.40
C GLY A 317 24.95 -14.57 0.02
N LYS A 318 25.73 -14.05 -0.94
CA LYS A 318 27.05 -13.44 -0.70
C LYS A 318 27.02 -12.14 0.11
N LYS A 319 25.85 -11.48 0.20
CA LYS A 319 25.62 -10.22 0.93
C LYS A 319 24.82 -10.41 2.23
N ARG A 320 24.46 -11.65 2.61
CA ARG A 320 23.73 -11.94 3.85
C ARG A 320 24.53 -11.45 5.08
N GLY A 321 23.90 -10.63 5.91
CA GLY A 321 24.46 -10.10 7.16
C GLY A 321 24.86 -8.62 7.11
N LYS A 322 24.90 -7.98 5.93
CA LYS A 322 25.11 -6.53 5.84
C LYS A 322 23.80 -5.77 6.05
N PRO A 323 23.76 -4.72 6.90
CA PRO A 323 22.58 -3.88 7.03
C PRO A 323 22.31 -3.16 5.70
N ARG A 324 21.03 -2.94 5.37
CA ARG A 324 20.65 -2.14 4.20
C ARG A 324 20.93 -0.66 4.44
N SER A 325 21.23 0.07 3.38
CA SER A 325 21.49 1.51 3.39
C SER A 325 20.25 2.37 3.70
N TRP A 326 19.08 1.74 3.70
CA TRP A 326 17.79 2.40 3.87
C TRP A 326 16.90 1.66 4.89
N LYS A 327 15.96 2.39 5.46
CA LYS A 327 14.93 1.92 6.40
C LYS A 327 13.57 2.48 5.99
N LEU A 328 12.50 1.78 6.38
CA LEU A 328 11.12 2.25 6.27
C LEU A 328 10.64 2.69 7.64
N LYS A 329 9.76 3.70 7.66
CA LYS A 329 8.99 4.04 8.85
C LYS A 329 7.81 3.09 8.97
N PHE A 330 7.41 2.82 10.21
CA PHE A 330 6.25 2.00 10.52
C PHE A 330 5.16 2.89 11.11
N LEU A 331 3.91 2.48 10.94
CA LEU A 331 2.84 3.01 11.77
C LEU A 331 2.93 2.39 13.15
N ASP A 332 2.57 3.16 14.18
CA ASP A 332 2.39 2.64 15.53
C ASP A 332 1.12 1.76 15.55
N ILE A 333 1.31 0.51 15.17
CA ILE A 333 0.25 -0.49 15.10
C ILE A 333 0.29 -1.32 16.37
N GLU A 334 -0.82 -1.33 17.11
CA GLU A 334 -0.98 -2.25 18.22
C GLU A 334 -1.14 -3.69 17.69
N ILE A 335 -0.13 -4.52 17.97
CA ILE A 335 -0.15 -5.94 17.63
C ILE A 335 -0.73 -6.69 18.83
N LYS A 336 -1.89 -7.34 18.64
CA LYS A 336 -2.38 -8.32 19.62
C LYS A 336 -1.39 -9.49 19.68
N ASP A 337 -0.95 -9.86 20.88
CA ASP A 337 0.10 -10.86 21.14
C ASP A 337 0.06 -12.05 20.17
N LYS A 338 1.10 -12.15 19.33
CA LYS A 338 1.28 -13.25 18.38
C LYS A 338 2.30 -14.24 18.92
N GLY A 339 2.04 -15.54 18.74
CA GLY A 339 3.01 -16.59 19.05
C GLY A 339 4.29 -16.47 18.21
N LYS A 340 5.42 -16.96 18.76
CA LYS A 340 6.77 -16.87 18.16
C LYS A 340 6.83 -17.32 16.69
N ALA A 341 6.14 -18.41 16.34
CA ALA A 341 6.09 -18.92 14.96
C ALA A 341 5.39 -17.97 13.96
N GLU A 342 4.35 -17.25 14.39
CA GLU A 342 3.68 -16.25 13.54
C GLU A 342 4.56 -15.00 13.36
N GLN A 343 5.38 -14.65 14.36
CA GLN A 343 6.34 -13.55 14.26
C GLN A 343 7.48 -13.88 13.29
N ASP A 344 8.02 -15.09 13.32
CA ASP A 344 9.07 -15.53 12.39
C ASP A 344 8.56 -15.52 10.95
N LYS A 345 7.34 -16.02 10.72
CA LYS A 345 6.69 -15.96 9.40
C LYS A 345 6.48 -14.52 8.94
N MET A 346 6.05 -13.64 9.83
CA MET A 346 5.86 -12.21 9.53
C MET A 346 7.19 -11.54 9.17
N ARG A 347 8.29 -11.89 9.85
CA ARG A 347 9.64 -11.39 9.55
C ARG A 347 10.12 -11.83 8.17
N SER A 348 9.94 -13.10 7.83
CA SER A 348 10.30 -13.63 6.51
C SER A 348 9.48 -12.99 5.38
N GLU A 349 8.17 -12.79 5.58
CA GLU A 349 7.32 -12.09 4.61
C GLU A 349 7.70 -10.61 4.46
N TYR A 350 8.10 -9.96 5.55
CA TYR A 350 8.57 -8.59 5.52
C TYR A 350 9.91 -8.48 4.77
N GLU A 351 10.85 -9.41 4.97
CA GLU A 351 12.10 -9.44 4.22
C GLU A 351 11.87 -9.63 2.71
N GLN A 352 10.92 -10.51 2.34
CA GLN A 352 10.50 -10.68 0.95
C GLN A 352 9.92 -9.38 0.37
N PHE A 353 9.08 -8.67 1.13
CA PHE A 353 8.58 -7.36 0.72
C PHE A 353 9.70 -6.34 0.48
N LEU A 354 10.71 -6.28 1.37
CA LEU A 354 11.87 -5.40 1.17
C LEU A 354 12.69 -5.79 -0.07
N LYS A 355 12.77 -7.08 -0.41
CA LYS A 355 13.41 -7.55 -1.65
C LYS A 355 12.61 -7.12 -2.88
N ASP A 356 11.28 -7.25 -2.84
CA ASP A 356 10.42 -6.85 -3.96
C ASP A 356 10.49 -5.32 -4.22
N LEU A 357 10.71 -4.50 -3.17
CA LEU A 357 10.97 -3.04 -3.31
C LEU A 357 12.32 -2.73 -3.98
N GLU A 358 13.35 -3.52 -3.71
CA GLU A 358 14.65 -3.39 -4.39
C GLU A 358 14.56 -3.80 -5.86
N GLU A 359 13.68 -4.71 -6.23
CA GLU A 359 13.59 -5.18 -7.62
C GLU A 359 12.77 -4.23 -8.50
N ASN A 360 11.79 -3.52 -7.92
CA ASN A 360 10.77 -2.82 -8.70
C ASN A 360 10.78 -1.30 -8.50
N PRO A 361 11.20 -0.51 -9.52
CA PRO A 361 11.19 0.94 -9.43
C PRO A 361 9.77 1.51 -9.28
N ASP A 362 8.77 0.89 -9.90
CA ASP A 362 7.37 1.32 -9.80
C ASP A 362 6.82 1.27 -8.37
N MET A 363 7.26 0.30 -7.57
CA MET A 363 6.83 0.21 -6.17
C MET A 363 7.52 1.26 -5.32
N ARG A 364 8.79 1.57 -5.62
CA ARG A 364 9.57 2.62 -4.94
C ARG A 364 8.95 4.00 -5.13
N PHE A 365 8.43 4.30 -6.31
CA PHE A 365 7.82 5.60 -6.58
C PHE A 365 6.74 5.97 -5.57
N ASN A 366 6.01 4.99 -5.03
CA ASN A 366 4.92 5.19 -4.08
C ASN A 366 5.32 5.03 -2.60
N VAL A 367 6.60 4.79 -2.30
CA VAL A 367 7.08 4.52 -0.94
C VAL A 367 8.13 5.56 -0.54
N SER A 368 8.04 6.08 0.67
CA SER A 368 9.05 6.97 1.23
C SER A 368 10.18 6.15 1.85
N LEU A 369 11.38 6.23 1.28
CA LEU A 369 12.56 5.51 1.74
C LEU A 369 13.45 6.46 2.55
N TYR A 370 13.90 6.02 3.73
CA TYR A 370 14.72 6.84 4.62
C TYR A 370 16.14 6.28 4.70
N ARG A 371 17.13 7.16 4.85
CA ARG A 371 18.53 6.75 4.99
C ARG A 371 18.79 6.11 6.36
N ASN A 372 19.42 4.94 6.36
CA ASN A 372 19.80 4.27 7.59
C ASN A 372 21.08 4.89 8.19
N LYS A 373 20.98 5.50 9.39
CA LYS A 373 22.13 6.08 10.12
C LYS A 373 23.20 5.04 10.53
N GLU A 374 22.80 3.77 10.69
CA GLU A 374 23.71 2.67 11.07
C GLU A 374 24.50 2.08 9.89
N TYR A 375 24.19 2.47 8.66
CA TYR A 375 24.89 1.99 7.48
C TYR A 375 26.19 2.78 7.26
N GLN A 376 27.32 2.19 7.62
CA GLN A 376 28.63 2.68 7.20
C GLN A 376 28.98 2.13 5.80
N PRO A 377 29.20 2.98 4.78
CA PRO A 377 29.74 2.54 3.50
C PRO A 377 31.16 2.02 3.73
N SER A 378 31.38 0.72 3.63
CA SER A 378 32.74 0.19 3.58
C SER A 378 33.35 0.51 2.20
N ASP A 379 34.46 1.27 2.18
CA ASP A 379 35.20 1.70 0.99
C ASP A 379 35.68 0.55 0.08
N THR A 380 35.61 -0.70 0.55
CA THR A 380 36.00 -1.90 -0.20
C THR A 380 34.90 -2.47 -1.10
N ALA A 381 33.66 -1.95 -1.04
CA ALA A 381 32.53 -2.46 -1.81
C ALA A 381 32.31 -1.76 -3.17
N SER A 382 33.02 -0.67 -3.46
CA SER A 382 32.85 0.11 -4.70
C SER A 382 33.70 -0.39 -5.88
N MET A 383 34.69 -1.25 -5.64
CA MET A 383 35.71 -1.60 -6.65
C MET A 383 35.61 -3.03 -7.20
N THR A 384 34.70 -3.87 -6.70
CA THR A 384 34.52 -5.27 -7.19
C THR A 384 33.07 -5.65 -7.50
N ASP A 385 32.11 -4.77 -7.25
CA ASP A 385 30.67 -5.08 -7.23
C ASP A 385 29.96 -4.54 -8.50
N GLY A 386 30.63 -4.73 -9.65
CA GLY A 386 30.05 -4.48 -10.96
C GLY A 386 29.06 -5.58 -11.33
N GLU A 387 27.80 -5.16 -11.54
CA GLU A 387 26.72 -5.88 -12.22
C GLU A 387 26.07 -7.04 -11.43
N ASP A 388 24.83 -6.81 -10.95
CA ASP A 388 23.66 -7.66 -11.24
C ASP A 388 22.59 -7.71 -10.12
N VAL A 389 22.81 -7.15 -8.93
CA VAL A 389 21.74 -7.10 -7.90
C VAL A 389 21.05 -5.74 -7.95
N PRO A 390 19.74 -5.65 -8.20
CA PRO A 390 19.00 -4.41 -8.10
C PRO A 390 19.17 -3.79 -6.71
N SER A 391 19.74 -2.59 -6.65
CA SER A 391 19.87 -1.79 -5.43
C SER A 391 19.07 -0.50 -5.58
N ILE A 392 18.74 0.12 -4.44
CA ILE A 392 18.07 1.42 -4.42
C ILE A 392 19.14 2.51 -4.58
N PRO A 393 19.03 3.40 -5.58
CA PRO A 393 19.97 4.50 -5.75
C PRO A 393 19.89 5.44 -4.55
N LEU A 394 21.04 5.99 -4.14
CA LEU A 394 21.14 6.82 -2.93
C LEU A 394 20.36 8.14 -3.06
N GLU A 395 20.14 8.61 -4.29
CA GLU A 395 19.38 9.82 -4.62
C GLU A 395 17.89 9.71 -4.28
N GLU A 396 17.33 8.49 -4.21
CA GLU A 396 15.93 8.24 -3.85
C GLU A 396 15.68 8.25 -2.33
N LEU A 397 16.73 8.35 -1.51
CA LEU A 397 16.62 8.28 -0.05
C LEU A 397 16.36 9.67 0.56
N LEU A 398 15.28 9.78 1.32
CA LEU A 398 15.00 10.96 2.14
C LEU A 398 15.92 10.98 3.36
N ALA A 399 16.41 12.17 3.71
CA ALA A 399 17.05 12.41 4.98
C ALA A 399 16.00 12.34 6.10
N ASP A 400 16.27 11.56 7.14
CA ASP A 400 15.46 11.61 8.37
C ASP A 400 15.69 12.96 9.06
N LEU A 401 14.76 13.89 8.84
CA LEU A 401 14.63 15.09 9.66
C LEU A 401 13.89 14.71 10.94
N ASP A 402 14.64 14.18 11.91
CA ASP A 402 14.18 14.10 13.29
C ASP A 402 14.30 15.50 13.88
N LEU A 403 13.23 16.30 13.83
CA LEU A 403 13.12 17.53 14.62
C LEU A 403 12.71 17.17 16.05
N SER A 404 13.51 16.33 16.73
CA SER A 404 13.53 16.38 18.18
C SER A 404 14.41 17.56 18.54
N GLU A 405 13.81 18.57 19.16
CA GLU A 405 14.50 19.71 19.76
C GLU A 405 15.61 19.18 20.67
N ASP A 406 16.85 19.19 20.18
CA ASP A 406 18.02 19.20 21.04
C ASP A 406 18.00 20.58 21.70
N GLU A 407 17.23 20.71 22.79
CA GLU A 407 17.34 21.87 23.69
C GLU A 407 18.79 21.92 24.16
N ASP A 408 19.46 23.00 23.74
CA ASP A 408 20.84 23.34 24.00
C ASP A 408 21.21 23.17 25.48
N GLY A 409 21.83 22.04 25.80
CA GLY A 409 22.58 21.86 27.02
C GLY A 409 24.03 22.30 26.82
N ASP A 410 24.32 23.61 26.90
CA ASP A 410 25.59 24.08 27.48
C ASP A 410 25.67 25.60 27.63
N SER A 411 25.59 26.08 28.87
CA SER A 411 26.37 27.26 29.30
C SER A 411 26.63 27.21 30.81
N ASN A 412 27.41 26.21 31.24
CA ASN A 412 28.19 26.33 32.48
C ASN A 412 29.60 26.79 32.10
N MET A 413 29.80 28.11 31.98
CA MET A 413 31.15 28.68 32.00
C MET A 413 31.57 28.92 33.45
N VAL A 414 32.52 28.10 33.90
CA VAL A 414 33.39 28.37 35.03
C VAL A 414 34.35 29.49 34.63
N GLY A 415 34.43 30.51 35.47
CA GLY A 415 35.41 31.61 35.45
C GLY A 415 35.30 32.41 36.72
#